data_AF-A0A516KBN7-F1
#
_entry.id   AF-A0A516KBN7-F1
#
_cell.length_a   1.000
_cell.length_b   1.000
_cell.length_c   1.000
_cell.angle_alpha   90.00
_cell.angle_beta   90.00
_cell.angle_gamma   90.00
#
_symmetry.space_group_name_H-M   'P 1'
#
loop_
_entity.id
_entity.type
_entity.pdbx_description
1 polymer ?
#
loop_
_entity_poly.entity_id
_entity_poly.type
_entity_poly.pdbx_seq_one_letter_code
_entity_poly.pdbx_strand_id
1 'polypeptide(L)' 'MFGKKIKRKDIDEQLLNRTYQLKDEWMSLKSIIEKSVEPSEQGLIDLAIAEAKYFYLLKEARHRQISARM' A
#
# COMPACT_ATOMS: atom_id res chain seq x y z
N MET A 1 -26.04 17.66 -14.45
CA MET A 1 -24.63 17.22 -14.31
C MET A 1 -24.63 15.70 -14.29
N PHE A 2 -24.00 15.04 -15.27
CA PHE A 2 -24.02 13.58 -15.36
C PHE A 2 -23.02 12.99 -14.35
N GLY A 3 -23.52 12.29 -13.33
CA GLY A 3 -22.69 11.54 -12.40
C GLY A 3 -21.90 10.47 -13.15
N LYS A 4 -20.56 10.53 -13.08
CA LYS A 4 -19.68 9.59 -13.78
C LYS A 4 -19.90 8.19 -13.16
N LYS A 5 -20.41 7.24 -13.96
CA LYS A 5 -20.66 5.87 -13.50
C LYS A 5 -19.31 5.17 -13.29
N ILE A 6 -18.90 5.02 -12.03
CA ILE A 6 -17.65 4.33 -11.65
C ILE A 6 -17.75 2.88 -12.08
N LYS A 7 -16.77 2.40 -12.86
CA LYS A 7 -16.69 1.01 -13.29
C LYS A 7 -15.84 0.21 -12.31
N ARG A 8 -16.11 -1.09 -12.20
CA ARG A 8 -15.29 -2.01 -11.39
C ARG A 8 -13.81 -1.92 -11.72
N LYS A 9 -13.47 -1.81 -13.01
CA LYS A 9 -12.09 -1.64 -13.48
C LYS A 9 -11.41 -0.41 -12.88
N ASP A 10 -12.13 0.71 -12.76
CA ASP A 10 -11.57 1.96 -12.21
C ASP A 10 -11.24 1.80 -10.72
N ILE A 11 -12.02 0.99 -9.99
CA ILE A 11 -11.77 0.67 -8.57
C ILE A 11 -10.60 -0.31 -8.43
N ASP A 12 -10.54 -1.33 -9.30
CA ASP A 12 -9.46 -2.32 -9.27
C ASP A 12 -8.10 -1.66 -9.60
N GLU A 13 -8.09 -0.71 -10.55
CA GLU A 13 -6.91 0.10 -10.87
C GLU A 13 -6.51 1.03 -9.71
N GLN A 14 -7.48 1.69 -9.05
CA GLN A 14 -7.20 2.48 -7.85
C GLN A 14 -6.62 1.64 -6.71
N LEU A 15 -7.14 0.43 -6.50
CA LEU A 15 -6.62 -0.50 -5.50
C LEU A 15 -5.18 -0.90 -5.80
N LEU A 16 -4.86 -1.25 -7.05
CA LEU A 16 -3.49 -1.55 -7.46
C LEU A 16 -2.55 -0.36 -7.26
N ASN A 17 -2.94 0.81 -7.76
CA ASN A 17 -2.15 2.03 -7.63
C ASN A 17 -1.87 2.37 -6.16
N ARG A 18 -2.88 2.24 -5.30
CA ARG A 18 -2.71 2.46 -3.85
C ARG A 18 -1.81 1.41 -3.22
N THR A 19 -1.89 0.15 -3.65
CA THR A 19 -1.03 -0.94 -3.18
C THR A 19 0.44 -0.65 -3.50
N TYR A 20 0.76 -0.14 -4.70
CA TYR A 20 2.12 0.25 -5.06
C TYR A 20 2.62 1.43 -4.22
N GLN A 21 1.80 2.46 -4.01
CA GLN A 21 2.17 3.59 -3.15
C GLN A 21 2.50 3.15 -1.72
N LEU A 22 1.69 2.24 -1.14
CA LEU A 22 1.96 1.73 0.20
C LEU A 22 3.21 0.86 0.26
N LYS A 23 3.54 0.16 -0.82
CA LYS A 23 4.82 -0.56 -0.93
C LYS A 23 5.99 0.42 -0.85
N ASP A 24 5.93 1.50 -1.63
CA ASP A 24 7.01 2.49 -1.67
C ASP A 24 7.15 3.21 -0.31
N GLU A 25 6.03 3.55 0.34
CA GLU A 25 6.00 4.10 1.70
C GLU A 25 6.65 3.16 2.72
N TRP A 26 6.24 1.88 2.71
CA TRP A 26 6.81 0.86 3.60
C TRP A 26 8.32 0.68 3.36
N MET A 27 8.75 0.54 2.11
CA MET A 27 10.16 0.34 1.78
C MET A 27 11.02 1.56 2.13
N SER A 28 10.47 2.77 1.99
CA SER A 28 11.15 4.00 2.41
C SER A 28 11.35 4.04 3.92
N LEU A 29 10.28 3.83 4.70
CA LEU A 29 10.36 3.78 6.16
C LEU A 29 11.30 2.67 6.63
N LYS A 30 11.22 1.50 6.00
CA LYS A 30 12.11 0.37 6.30
C LYS A 30 13.58 0.76 6.09
N SER A 31 13.90 1.39 4.96
CA SER A 31 15.28 1.83 4.70
C SER A 31 15.77 2.88 5.70
N ILE A 32 14.89 3.75 6.21
CA ILE A 32 15.25 4.75 7.24
C ILE A 32 15.57 4.04 8.56
N ILE A 33 14.71 3.13 8.99
CA ILE A 33 14.87 2.39 10.25
C ILE A 33 16.13 1.52 10.20
N GLU A 34 16.37 0.80 9.10
CA GLU A 34 17.56 -0.05 8.92
C GLU A 34 18.88 0.72 8.96
N LYS A 35 18.86 2.01 8.60
CA LYS A 35 20.03 2.90 8.63
C LYS A 35 20.16 3.71 9.92
N SER A 36 19.17 3.61 10.81
CA SER A 36 19.17 4.32 12.08
C SER A 36 20.02 3.58 13.10
N VAL A 37 20.96 4.30 13.74
CA VAL A 37 21.77 3.74 14.84
C VAL A 37 20.87 3.43 16.04
N GLU A 38 19.90 4.29 16.31
CA GLU A 38 18.85 4.10 17.31
C GLU A 38 17.52 4.60 16.75
N PRO A 39 16.64 3.71 16.24
CA PRO A 39 15.33 4.09 15.75
C PRO A 39 14.42 4.50 16.91
N SER A 40 13.61 5.54 16.71
CA SER A 40 12.61 5.94 17.69
C SER A 40 11.46 4.92 17.78
N GLU A 41 10.82 4.83 18.94
CA GLU A 41 9.63 4.00 19.14
C GLU A 41 8.52 4.34 18.13
N GLN A 42 8.26 5.65 17.92
CA GLN A 42 7.29 6.10 16.93
C GLN A 42 7.66 5.64 15.52
N GLY A 43 8.95 5.69 15.15
CA GLY A 43 9.40 5.22 13.84
C GLY A 43 9.18 3.72 13.63
N LEU A 44 9.37 2.91 14.68
CA LEU A 44 9.08 1.47 14.65
C LEU A 44 7.57 1.19 14.53
N ILE A 45 6.74 1.97 15.23
CA ILE A 45 5.28 1.89 15.12
C ILE A 45 4.82 2.27 13.71
N ASP A 46 5.35 3.36 13.15
CA ASP A 46 5.01 3.82 11.80
C ASP A 46 5.40 2.78 10.74
N LEU A 47 6.57 2.15 10.89
CA LEU A 47 7.01 1.05 10.03
C LEU A 47 6.02 -0.13 10.08
N ALA A 48 5.60 -0.55 11.27
CA ALA A 48 4.64 -1.65 11.44
C ALA A 48 3.26 -1.31 10.85
N ILE A 49 2.81 -0.07 10.99
CA ILE A 49 1.55 0.40 10.41
C ILE A 49 1.63 0.41 8.87
N ALA A 50 2.73 0.91 8.29
CA ALA A 50 2.92 0.93 6.85
C ALA A 50 2.96 -0.49 6.25
N GLU A 51 3.65 -1.40 6.92
CA GLU A 51 3.68 -2.82 6.58
C GLU A 51 2.27 -3.43 6.58
N ALA A 52 1.52 -3.25 7.67
CA ALA A 52 0.16 -3.77 7.81
C ALA A 52 -0.78 -3.25 6.71
N LYS A 53 -0.71 -1.95 6.39
CA LYS A 53 -1.51 -1.34 5.31
C LYS A 53 -1.19 -1.98 3.95
N TYR A 54 0.09 -2.17 3.63
CA TYR A 54 0.51 -2.78 2.36
C TYR A 54 0.00 -4.22 2.24
N PHE A 55 0.23 -5.06 3.26
CA PHE A 55 -0.22 -6.45 3.25
C PHE A 55 -1.74 -6.59 3.22
N TYR A 56 -2.46 -5.69 3.88
CA TYR A 56 -3.92 -5.65 3.80
C TYR A 56 -4.40 -5.44 2.37
N LEU A 57 -3.87 -4.44 1.64
CA LEU A 57 -4.29 -4.22 0.24
C LEU A 57 -3.84 -5.34 -0.70
N LEU A 58 -2.69 -5.98 -0.46
CA LEU A 58 -2.31 -7.20 -1.18
C LEU A 58 -3.34 -8.32 -1.01
N LYS A 59 -3.83 -8.52 0.22
CA LYS A 59 -4.86 -9.52 0.52
C LYS A 59 -6.17 -9.18 -0.21
N GLU A 60 -6.57 -7.91 -0.21
CA GLU A 60 -7.76 -7.45 -0.93
C GLU A 60 -7.62 -7.62 -2.45
N ALA A 61 -6.46 -7.27 -3.03
CA ALA A 61 -6.20 -7.46 -4.45
C ALA A 61 -6.29 -8.94 -4.86
N ARG A 62 -5.73 -9.84 -4.03
CA ARG A 62 -5.85 -11.29 -4.21
C ARG A 62 -7.29 -11.77 -4.09
N HIS A 63 -8.04 -11.31 -3.09
CA HIS A 63 -9.44 -11.67 -2.91
C HIS A 63 -10.29 -11.30 -4.13
N ARG A 64 -10.00 -10.14 -4.74
CA ARG A 64 -10.66 -9.65 -5.96
C ARG A 64 -10.15 -10.27 -7.26
N GLN A 65 -9.16 -11.17 -7.19
CA GLN A 65 -8.50 -11.80 -8.35
C GLN A 65 -7.90 -10.76 -9.32
N ILE A 66 -7.40 -9.66 -8.79
CA ILE A 66 -6.77 -8.61 -9.60
C ILE A 66 -5.36 -9.09 -9.95
N SER A 67 -5.12 -9.36 -11.22
CA SER A 67 -3.79 -9.68 -11.73
C SER A 67 -3.01 -8.38 -11.93
N ALA A 68 -1.82 -8.29 -11.35
CA ALA A 68 -0.80 -7.32 -11.76
C ALA A 68 -0.22 -7.77 -13.12
N ARG A 69 -1.03 -7.77 -14.18
CA ARG A 69 -0.52 -7.88 -15.54
C ARG A 69 0.07 -6.51 -15.89
N MET A 70 1.40 -6.42 -15.80
CA MET A 70 2.16 -5.52 -16.67
C MET A 70 2.14 -6.06 -18.10
#